data_AF-A0A927FMY5-F1
#
_entry.id   AF-A0A927FMY5-F1
#
_cell.length_a   1.000
_cell.length_b   1.000
_cell.length_c   1.000
_cell.angle_alpha   90.00
_cell.angle_beta   90.00
_cell.angle_gamma   90.00
#
_symmetry.space_group_name_H-M   'P 1'
#
loop_
_entity.id
_entity.type
_entity.pdbx_description
1 polymer ?
#
loop_
_entity_poly.entity_id
_entity_poly.type
_entity_poly.pdbx_seq_one_letter_code
_entity_poly.pdbx_strand_id
1 'polypeptide(L)'
;MRRASDAGETRRHPLVRADVVRAAAGLSVLVAALWIGPVAAALLTLVLAGTFVPRWLEAPAWLDVSYGVALLCAAWAGVLGLYEQVGWLDLAVHLAATGLAALVAQLAIVRARLVSWPTVGGTRRDRVGMVLVTTTVGAALAVAWEIAEWSGHRFLDPTIHVGYDDTISDLAAGVTGSFLAGLLAVVVARRDERLP
;
A
#
# COMPACT_ATOMS: atom_id res chain seq x y z
N MET A 1 22.09 -33.16 -37.57
CA MET A 1 20.69 -33.14 -37.07
C MET A 1 20.61 -32.06 -36.00
N ARG A 2 20.28 -30.79 -36.26
CA ARG A 2 18.98 -30.13 -36.52
C ARG A 2 17.85 -30.40 -35.49
N ARG A 3 17.56 -29.31 -34.73
CA ARG A 3 16.30 -28.83 -34.10
C ARG A 3 15.74 -29.65 -32.94
N ALA A 4 15.12 -29.08 -31.90
CA ALA A 4 14.39 -27.81 -31.75
C ALA A 4 14.60 -27.32 -30.29
N SER A 5 14.94 -26.06 -30.00
CA SER A 5 13.99 -24.94 -29.84
C SER A 5 12.70 -25.38 -29.16
N ASP A 6 12.65 -25.29 -27.83
CA ASP A 6 11.39 -25.21 -27.12
C ASP A 6 11.43 -24.08 -26.08
N ALA A 7 10.52 -23.14 -26.33
CA ALA A 7 9.98 -22.12 -25.46
C ALA A 7 10.99 -21.29 -24.64
N GLY A 8 11.33 -20.05 -25.01
CA GLY A 8 10.32 -19.07 -25.41
C GLY A 8 9.28 -18.84 -24.33
N GLU A 9 9.61 -19.07 -23.05
CA GLU A 9 8.78 -18.58 -21.95
C GLU A 9 8.96 -17.07 -21.87
N THR A 10 8.21 -16.38 -22.74
CA THR A 10 7.95 -14.95 -22.61
C THR A 10 7.52 -14.71 -21.17
N ARG A 11 8.38 -14.03 -20.40
CA ARG A 11 8.11 -13.51 -19.06
C ARG A 11 7.02 -12.43 -19.21
N ARG A 12 5.75 -12.84 -19.39
CA ARG A 12 4.65 -11.96 -19.84
C ARG A 12 4.19 -11.02 -18.72
N HIS A 13 4.64 -9.77 -18.82
CA HIS A 13 3.91 -8.52 -18.53
C HIS A 13 3.24 -8.29 -17.15
N PRO A 14 3.84 -8.62 -15.99
CA PRO A 14 3.40 -7.99 -14.74
C PRO A 14 3.59 -6.46 -14.76
N LEU A 15 4.60 -5.97 -15.51
CA LEU A 15 4.88 -4.55 -15.70
C LEU A 15 3.67 -3.77 -16.24
N VAL A 16 2.92 -4.33 -17.20
CA VAL A 16 1.85 -3.58 -17.89
C VAL A 16 0.68 -3.24 -16.97
N ARG A 17 0.31 -4.11 -16.01
CA ARG A 17 -0.87 -3.88 -15.16
C ARG A 17 -0.63 -2.79 -14.11
N ALA A 18 0.51 -2.83 -13.42
CA ALA A 18 0.85 -1.80 -12.45
C ALA A 18 1.15 -0.46 -13.14
N ASP A 19 1.68 -0.49 -14.37
CA ASP A 19 1.93 0.73 -15.14
C ASP A 19 0.62 1.44 -15.56
N VAL A 20 -0.49 0.71 -15.74
CA VAL A 20 -1.82 1.31 -15.89
C VAL A 20 -2.23 2.09 -14.64
N VAL A 21 -1.96 1.56 -13.44
CA VAL A 21 -2.27 2.26 -12.18
C VAL A 21 -1.44 3.54 -12.05
N ARG A 22 -0.16 3.50 -12.41
CA ARG A 22 0.73 4.68 -12.43
C ARG A 22 0.27 5.72 -13.45
N ALA A 23 -0.13 5.29 -14.65
CA ALA A 23 -0.68 6.17 -15.66
C ALA A 23 -1.99 6.83 -15.18
N ALA A 24 -2.87 6.07 -14.51
CA ALA A 24 -4.09 6.59 -13.91
C ALA A 24 -3.79 7.61 -12.78
N ALA A 25 -2.79 7.34 -11.94
CA ALA A 25 -2.34 8.29 -10.93
C ALA A 25 -1.76 9.57 -11.57
N GLY A 26 -0.95 9.45 -12.63
CA GLY A 26 -0.42 10.58 -13.38
C GLY A 26 -1.51 11.42 -14.05
N LEU A 27 -2.51 10.77 -14.66
CA LEU A 27 -3.69 11.46 -15.19
C LEU A 27 -4.48 12.15 -14.08
N SER A 28 -4.62 11.51 -12.92
CA SER A 28 -5.32 12.09 -11.77
C SER A 28 -4.63 13.38 -11.28
N VAL A 29 -3.29 13.42 -11.27
CA VAL A 29 -2.53 14.65 -10.97
C VAL A 29 -2.89 15.77 -11.95
N LEU A 30 -2.91 15.48 -13.25
CA LEU A 30 -3.28 16.48 -14.27
C LEU A 30 -4.72 16.98 -14.08
N VAL A 31 -5.67 16.06 -13.87
CA VAL A 31 -7.08 16.37 -13.61
C VAL A 31 -7.22 17.28 -12.39
N ALA A 32 -6.54 16.94 -11.28
CA ALA A 32 -6.61 17.72 -10.06
C ALA A 32 -5.96 19.10 -10.20
N ALA A 33 -4.80 19.18 -10.85
CA ALA A 33 -4.09 20.43 -11.08
C ALA A 33 -4.86 21.40 -12.00
N LEU A 34 -5.60 20.88 -12.97
CA LEU A 34 -6.35 21.70 -13.94
C LEU A 34 -7.76 22.07 -13.46
N TRP A 35 -8.42 21.21 -12.68
CA TRP A 35 -9.87 21.36 -12.42
C TRP A 35 -10.30 21.30 -10.95
N ILE A 36 -9.46 20.84 -10.02
CA ILE A 36 -9.85 20.66 -8.61
C ILE A 36 -9.14 21.68 -7.72
N GLY A 37 -7.81 21.67 -7.71
CA GLY A 37 -7.03 22.60 -6.90
C GLY A 37 -5.65 22.08 -6.51
N PRO A 38 -4.80 22.97 -5.97
CA PRO A 38 -3.40 22.65 -5.65
C PRO A 38 -3.25 21.60 -4.55
N VAL A 39 -4.15 21.57 -3.56
CA VAL A 39 -4.10 20.60 -2.45
C VAL A 39 -4.39 19.19 -2.95
N ALA A 40 -5.45 19.01 -3.75
CA ALA A 40 -5.75 17.73 -4.40
C ALA A 40 -4.62 17.29 -5.35
N ALA A 41 -4.04 18.22 -6.10
CA ALA A 41 -2.89 17.93 -6.97
C ALA A 41 -1.65 17.48 -6.17
N ALA A 42 -1.38 18.09 -5.02
CA ALA A 42 -0.30 17.70 -4.13
C ALA A 42 -0.52 16.29 -3.53
N LEU A 43 -1.73 16.00 -3.04
CA LEU A 43 -2.11 14.67 -2.55
C LEU A 43 -1.95 13.60 -3.63
N LEU A 44 -2.48 13.84 -4.84
CA LEU A 44 -2.36 12.89 -5.94
C LEU A 44 -0.92 12.75 -6.46
N THR A 45 -0.09 13.78 -6.29
CA THR A 45 1.36 13.69 -6.58
C THR A 45 2.06 12.80 -5.56
N LEU A 46 1.70 12.91 -4.27
CA LEU A 46 2.18 12.01 -3.22
C LEU A 46 1.76 10.56 -3.51
N VAL A 47 0.52 10.34 -3.93
CA VAL A 47 -0.01 9.02 -4.33
C VAL A 47 0.76 8.47 -5.53
N LEU A 48 0.95 9.28 -6.58
CA LEU A 48 1.74 8.92 -7.74
C LEU A 48 3.15 8.48 -7.32
N ALA A 49 3.84 9.27 -6.50
CA ALA A 49 5.16 8.91 -5.97
C ALA A 49 5.12 7.58 -5.20
N GLY A 50 4.10 7.40 -4.35
CA GLY A 50 3.84 6.16 -3.62
C GLY A 50 3.75 4.94 -4.54
N THR A 51 3.05 5.04 -5.67
CA THR A 51 2.91 3.93 -6.63
C THR A 51 4.24 3.46 -7.26
N PHE A 52 5.33 4.23 -7.16
CA PHE A 52 6.66 3.79 -7.59
C PHE A 52 7.42 2.98 -6.52
N VAL A 53 7.01 3.03 -5.25
CA VAL A 53 7.69 2.30 -4.16
C VAL A 53 7.71 0.79 -4.40
N PRO A 54 6.58 0.10 -4.70
CA PRO A 54 6.62 -1.33 -4.98
C PRO A 54 7.46 -1.68 -6.21
N ARG A 55 7.58 -0.77 -7.19
CA ARG A 55 8.42 -0.96 -8.39
C ARG A 55 9.89 -0.97 -8.05
N TRP A 56 10.36 0.01 -7.26
CA TRP A 56 11.75 0.05 -6.81
C TRP A 56 12.11 -1.14 -5.92
N LEU A 57 11.13 -1.65 -5.19
CA LEU A 57 11.27 -2.86 -4.38
C LEU A 57 11.07 -4.15 -5.16
N GLU A 58 10.84 -4.11 -6.48
CA GLU A 58 10.55 -5.31 -7.29
C GLU A 58 9.50 -6.21 -6.62
N ALA A 59 8.42 -5.60 -6.15
CA ALA A 59 7.33 -6.28 -5.47
C ALA A 59 6.59 -7.24 -6.42
N PRO A 60 5.99 -8.33 -5.90
CA PRO A 60 5.13 -9.18 -6.71
C PRO A 60 3.94 -8.38 -7.25
N ALA A 61 3.52 -8.71 -8.48
CA ALA A 61 2.53 -7.92 -9.23
C ALA A 61 1.21 -7.69 -8.48
N TRP A 62 0.75 -8.67 -7.70
CA TRP A 62 -0.47 -8.53 -6.91
C TRP A 62 -0.35 -7.44 -5.85
N LEU A 63 0.81 -7.33 -5.18
CA LEU A 63 1.05 -6.34 -4.13
C LEU A 63 1.20 -4.96 -4.74
N ASP A 64 1.93 -4.85 -5.85
CA ASP A 64 2.10 -3.60 -6.59
C ASP A 64 0.75 -3.03 -7.04
N VAL A 65 -0.06 -3.82 -7.74
CA VAL A 65 -1.38 -3.40 -8.22
C VAL A 65 -2.33 -3.09 -7.07
N SER A 66 -2.43 -3.95 -6.06
CA SER A 66 -3.37 -3.75 -4.94
C SER A 66 -3.02 -2.49 -4.14
N TYR A 67 -1.73 -2.28 -3.85
CA TYR A 67 -1.25 -1.08 -3.17
C TYR A 67 -1.55 0.19 -3.96
N GLY A 68 -1.19 0.21 -5.25
CA GLY A 68 -1.43 1.39 -6.08
C GLY A 68 -2.92 1.72 -6.24
N VAL A 69 -3.78 0.71 -6.41
CA VAL A 69 -5.24 0.90 -6.47
C VAL A 69 -5.77 1.40 -5.14
N ALA A 70 -5.36 0.83 -4.02
CA ALA A 70 -5.80 1.27 -2.70
C ALA A 70 -5.45 2.75 -2.44
N LEU A 71 -4.22 3.17 -2.76
CA LEU A 71 -3.83 4.58 -2.63
C LEU A 71 -4.63 5.51 -3.53
N LEU A 72 -4.88 5.10 -4.78
CA LEU A 72 -5.62 5.92 -5.73
C LEU A 72 -7.10 6.05 -5.33
N CYS A 73 -7.71 4.96 -4.87
CA CYS A 73 -9.07 4.97 -4.33
C CYS A 73 -9.17 5.83 -3.07
N ALA A 74 -8.22 5.72 -2.15
CA ALA A 74 -8.16 6.53 -0.94
C ALA A 74 -8.10 8.03 -1.27
N ALA A 75 -7.20 8.41 -2.18
CA ALA A 75 -7.02 9.80 -2.58
C ALA A 75 -8.29 10.37 -3.24
N TRP A 76 -8.91 9.62 -4.14
CA TRP A 76 -10.15 10.07 -4.78
C TRP A 76 -11.34 10.09 -3.81
N ALA A 77 -11.40 9.18 -2.84
CA ALA A 77 -12.42 9.21 -1.80
C ALA A 77 -12.33 10.50 -0.97
N GLY A 78 -11.11 10.89 -0.55
CA GLY A 78 -10.90 12.17 0.13
C GLY A 78 -11.19 13.38 -0.77
N VAL A 79 -10.68 13.40 -2.00
CA VAL A 79 -10.88 14.52 -2.94
C VAL A 79 -12.35 14.75 -3.27
N LEU A 80 -13.16 13.70 -3.31
CA LEU A 80 -14.60 13.78 -3.61
C LEU A 80 -15.46 13.90 -2.34
N GLY A 81 -14.87 13.94 -1.14
CA GLY A 81 -15.58 13.98 0.14
C GLY A 81 -16.49 12.76 0.35
N LEU A 82 -16.03 11.56 -0.01
CA LEU A 82 -16.81 10.33 0.09
C LEU A 82 -16.82 9.75 1.51
N TYR A 83 -15.83 10.08 2.34
CA TYR A 83 -15.75 9.57 3.72
C TYR A 83 -16.90 10.12 4.57
N GLU A 84 -17.27 11.37 4.34
CA GLU A 84 -18.40 12.04 4.99
C GLU A 84 -19.75 11.51 4.49
N GLN A 85 -19.80 10.97 3.28
CA GLN A 85 -21.01 10.43 2.66
C GLN A 85 -21.24 8.95 3.04
N VAL A 86 -20.16 8.21 3.29
CA VAL A 86 -20.20 6.76 3.54
C VAL A 86 -19.37 6.45 4.77
N GLY A 87 -19.97 6.53 5.95
CA GLY A 87 -19.25 6.51 7.24
C GLY A 87 -18.46 5.24 7.60
N TRP A 88 -18.51 4.16 6.81
CA TRP A 88 -17.62 3.00 6.98
C TRP A 88 -16.45 2.98 6.00
N LEU A 89 -16.51 3.80 4.95
CA LEU A 89 -15.54 3.80 3.86
C LEU A 89 -14.15 4.17 4.36
N ASP A 90 -14.08 5.14 5.26
CA ASP A 90 -12.81 5.63 5.78
C ASP A 90 -12.05 4.54 6.53
N LEU A 91 -12.70 3.92 7.53
CA LEU A 91 -12.15 2.76 8.25
C LEU A 91 -11.75 1.62 7.30
N ALA A 92 -12.53 1.36 6.24
CA ALA A 92 -12.20 0.32 5.27
C ALA A 92 -10.95 0.67 4.45
N VAL A 93 -10.80 1.94 4.08
CA VAL A 93 -9.60 2.44 3.40
C VAL A 93 -8.40 2.40 4.34
N HIS A 94 -8.50 2.88 5.58
CA HIS A 94 -7.42 2.81 6.56
C HIS A 94 -6.99 1.38 6.83
N LEU A 95 -7.93 0.44 6.95
CA LEU A 95 -7.63 -0.98 7.09
C LEU A 95 -6.87 -1.53 5.86
N ALA A 96 -7.36 -1.26 4.65
CA ALA A 96 -6.78 -1.82 3.43
C ALA A 96 -5.45 -1.15 3.03
N ALA A 97 -5.44 0.18 2.94
CA ALA A 97 -4.29 0.96 2.51
C ALA A 97 -3.13 0.83 3.51
N THR A 98 -3.38 0.93 4.82
CA THR A 98 -2.32 0.76 5.83
C THR A 98 -1.79 -0.67 5.82
N GLY A 99 -2.66 -1.68 5.72
CA GLY A 99 -2.22 -3.08 5.63
C GLY A 99 -1.32 -3.36 4.42
N LEU A 100 -1.67 -2.82 3.25
CA LEU A 100 -0.86 -2.94 2.04
C LEU A 100 0.44 -2.13 2.15
N ALA A 101 0.40 -0.92 2.71
CA ALA A 101 1.59 -0.11 2.98
C ALA A 101 2.54 -0.82 3.95
N ALA A 102 2.01 -1.49 4.98
CA ALA A 102 2.78 -2.28 5.93
C ALA A 102 3.50 -3.45 5.23
N LEU A 103 2.87 -4.12 4.27
CA LEU A 103 3.52 -5.17 3.47
C LEU A 103 4.63 -4.64 2.58
N VAL A 104 4.40 -3.50 1.91
CA VAL A 104 5.41 -2.83 1.10
C VAL A 104 6.60 -2.40 1.97
N ALA A 105 6.34 -1.86 3.16
CA ALA A 105 7.38 -1.49 4.12
C ALA A 105 8.13 -2.71 4.66
N GLN A 106 7.43 -3.78 5.03
CA GLN A 106 8.04 -5.06 5.42
C GLN A 106 8.98 -5.59 4.32
N LEU A 107 8.54 -5.54 3.07
CA LEU A 107 9.38 -5.90 1.92
C LEU A 107 10.62 -5.02 1.85
N ALA A 108 10.49 -3.71 2.00
CA ALA A 108 11.63 -2.78 2.01
C ALA A 108 12.65 -3.13 3.09
N ILE A 109 12.18 -3.36 4.33
CA ILE A 109 13.03 -3.72 5.48
C ILE A 109 13.80 -5.02 5.21
N VAL A 110 13.14 -6.01 4.61
CA VAL A 110 13.76 -7.29 4.25
C VAL A 110 14.79 -7.11 3.15
N ARG A 111 14.50 -6.32 2.11
CA ARG A 111 15.44 -6.03 1.02
C ARG A 111 16.65 -5.23 1.52
N ALA A 112 16.45 -4.37 2.51
CA ALA A 112 17.52 -3.67 3.23
C ALA A 112 18.32 -4.57 4.19
N ARG A 113 17.96 -5.87 4.31
CA ARG A 113 18.60 -6.86 5.19
C ARG A 113 18.57 -6.49 6.68
N LEU A 114 17.59 -5.67 7.09
CA LEU A 114 17.40 -5.26 8.50
C LEU A 114 16.72 -6.35 9.34
N VAL A 115 15.90 -7.19 8.70
CA VAL A 115 15.37 -8.43 9.28
C VAL A 115 15.44 -9.55 8.25
N SER A 116 15.51 -10.78 8.75
CA SER A 116 15.47 -11.98 7.90
C SER A 116 14.05 -12.25 7.42
N TRP A 117 13.89 -12.61 6.14
CA TRP A 117 12.64 -13.18 5.64
C TRP A 117 12.45 -14.57 6.26
N PRO A 118 11.24 -14.96 6.68
CA PRO A 118 11.00 -16.34 7.09
C PRO A 118 11.34 -17.27 5.92
N THR A 119 12.34 -18.11 6.10
CA THR A 119 12.72 -19.11 5.09
C THR A 119 11.65 -20.21 5.03
N VAL A 120 11.65 -20.96 3.93
CA VAL A 120 10.88 -22.19 3.81
C VAL A 120 11.23 -23.11 4.99
N GLY A 121 10.22 -23.56 5.75
CA GLY A 121 10.42 -24.30 7.01
C GLY A 121 10.62 -23.45 8.26
N GLY A 122 10.41 -22.13 8.17
CA GLY A 122 10.58 -21.18 9.28
C GLY A 122 9.84 -21.58 10.55
N THR A 123 10.47 -21.30 11.69
CA THR A 123 9.97 -21.64 13.02
C THR A 123 8.70 -20.85 13.36
N ARG A 124 8.00 -21.25 14.43
CA ARG A 124 6.89 -20.45 14.97
C ARG A 124 7.36 -19.01 15.31
N ARG A 125 8.61 -18.86 15.77
CA ARG A 125 9.22 -17.57 16.11
C ARG A 125 9.33 -16.67 14.88
N ASP A 126 9.76 -17.21 13.74
CA ASP A 126 9.93 -16.42 12.51
C ASP A 126 8.59 -15.90 11.99
N ARG A 127 7.54 -16.74 12.05
CA ARG A 127 6.18 -16.34 11.67
C ARG A 127 5.62 -15.24 12.57
N VAL A 128 5.78 -15.41 13.88
CA VAL A 128 5.36 -14.38 14.86
C VAL A 128 6.15 -13.09 14.65
N GLY A 129 7.46 -13.19 14.42
CA GLY A 129 8.32 -12.05 14.12
C GLY A 129 7.85 -11.26 12.90
N MET A 130 7.50 -11.95 11.80
CA MET A 130 6.99 -11.29 10.59
C MET A 130 5.67 -10.55 10.84
N VAL A 131 4.72 -11.17 11.56
CA VAL A 131 3.45 -10.52 11.92
C VAL A 131 3.72 -9.29 12.79
N LEU A 132 4.59 -9.41 13.79
CA LEU A 132 4.92 -8.31 14.69
C LEU A 132 5.59 -7.15 13.95
N VAL A 133 6.60 -7.39 13.11
CA VAL A 133 7.28 -6.33 12.37
C VAL A 133 6.30 -5.64 11.41
N THR A 134 5.49 -6.41 10.68
CA THR A 134 4.46 -5.85 9.77
C THR A 134 3.45 -4.99 10.53
N THR A 135 2.98 -5.47 11.69
CA THR A 135 2.03 -4.72 12.54
C THR A 135 2.66 -3.44 13.07
N THR A 136 3.90 -3.50 13.58
CA THR A 136 4.59 -2.35 14.17
C THR A 136 4.92 -1.29 13.12
N VAL A 137 5.43 -1.67 11.95
CA VAL A 137 5.72 -0.70 10.89
C VAL A 137 4.42 -0.10 10.34
N GLY A 138 3.37 -0.90 10.22
CA GLY A 138 2.05 -0.42 9.83
C GLY A 138 1.44 0.56 10.85
N ALA A 139 1.57 0.29 12.15
CA ALA A 139 1.18 1.22 13.21
C ALA A 139 1.94 2.55 13.11
N ALA A 140 3.25 2.51 12.85
CA ALA A 140 4.05 3.71 12.66
C ALA A 140 3.63 4.50 11.41
N LEU A 141 3.28 3.81 10.32
CA LEU A 141 2.76 4.44 9.10
C LEU A 141 1.38 5.07 9.33
N ALA A 142 0.49 4.41 10.08
CA ALA A 142 -0.81 4.97 10.45
C ALA A 142 -0.62 6.27 11.25
N VAL A 143 0.24 6.26 12.28
CA VAL A 143 0.58 7.47 13.05
C VAL A 143 1.16 8.57 12.15
N ALA A 144 2.06 8.22 11.22
CA ALA A 144 2.64 9.19 10.30
C ALA A 144 1.58 9.80 9.37
N TRP A 145 0.59 9.01 8.93
CA TRP A 145 -0.53 9.49 8.13
C TRP A 145 -1.40 10.47 8.91
N GLU A 146 -1.83 10.13 10.13
CA GLU A 146 -2.63 11.01 10.99
C GLU A 146 -1.93 12.36 11.26
N ILE A 147 -0.61 12.33 11.46
CA ILE A 147 0.18 13.55 11.62
C ILE A 147 0.21 14.37 10.32
N ALA A 148 0.32 13.71 9.17
CA ALA A 148 0.32 14.36 7.87
C ALA A 148 -1.05 14.98 7.55
N GLU A 149 -2.14 14.28 7.87
CA GLU A 149 -3.52 14.74 7.75
C GLU A 149 -3.78 15.95 8.63
N TRP A 150 -3.44 15.86 9.92
CA TRP A 150 -3.49 17.01 10.83
C TRP A 150 -2.68 18.20 10.33
N SER A 151 -1.47 17.95 9.81
CA SER A 151 -0.62 19.01 9.25
C SER A 151 -1.26 19.64 8.01
N GLY A 152 -1.86 18.82 7.13
CA GLY A 152 -2.62 19.27 5.97
C GLY A 152 -3.78 20.16 6.38
N HIS A 153 -4.60 19.70 7.32
CA HIS A 153 -5.69 20.48 7.90
C HIS A 153 -5.22 21.82 8.45
N ARG A 154 -4.14 21.80 9.25
CA ARG A 154 -3.67 22.98 9.97
C ARG A 154 -3.00 24.03 9.09
N PHE A 155 -2.27 23.61 8.06
CA PHE A 155 -1.37 24.49 7.30
C PHE A 155 -1.76 24.67 5.83
N LEU A 156 -2.55 23.76 5.24
CA LEU A 156 -2.86 23.77 3.81
C LEU A 156 -4.34 24.02 3.54
N ASP A 157 -5.23 23.23 4.15
CA ASP A 157 -6.66 23.27 3.86
C ASP A 157 -7.50 22.81 5.05
N PRO A 158 -8.28 23.70 5.70
CA PRO A 158 -9.09 23.35 6.86
C PRO A 158 -10.27 22.42 6.55
N THR A 159 -10.51 22.10 5.27
CA THR A 159 -11.54 21.13 4.88
C THR A 159 -11.07 19.67 4.96
N ILE A 160 -9.75 19.43 5.10
CA ILE A 160 -9.22 18.09 5.37
C ILE A 160 -9.79 17.60 6.70
N HIS A 161 -10.37 16.39 6.70
CA HIS A 161 -11.05 15.85 7.86
C HIS A 161 -10.04 15.51 8.96
N VAL A 162 -10.36 15.91 10.19
CA VAL A 162 -9.60 15.55 11.39
C VAL A 162 -10.55 15.48 12.58
N GLY A 163 -10.32 14.55 13.50
CA GLY A 163 -11.12 14.43 14.72
C GLY A 163 -10.50 13.46 15.72
N TYR A 164 -10.87 13.57 17.00
CA TYR A 164 -10.38 12.62 18.00
C TYR A 164 -10.86 11.20 17.72
N ASP A 165 -12.18 11.02 17.54
CA ASP A 165 -12.77 9.71 17.29
C ASP A 165 -12.34 9.15 15.94
N ASP A 166 -12.25 10.03 14.94
CA ASP A 166 -11.74 9.79 13.59
C ASP A 166 -10.33 9.19 13.62
N THR A 167 -9.35 9.97 14.05
CA THR A 167 -7.94 9.56 14.20
C THR A 167 -7.78 8.29 15.04
N ILE A 168 -8.49 8.15 16.17
CA ILE A 168 -8.38 6.94 17.00
C ILE A 168 -8.95 5.71 16.26
N SER A 169 -10.06 5.87 15.55
CA SER A 169 -10.67 4.78 14.79
C SER A 169 -9.82 4.38 13.58
N ASP A 170 -9.18 5.34 12.93
CA ASP A 170 -8.28 5.12 11.79
C ASP A 170 -6.97 4.47 12.19
N LEU A 171 -6.40 4.87 13.33
CA LEU A 171 -5.27 4.16 13.93
C LEU A 171 -5.65 2.72 14.26
N ALA A 172 -6.82 2.49 14.86
CA ALA A 172 -7.29 1.14 15.18
C ALA A 172 -7.50 0.29 13.92
N ALA A 173 -8.12 0.85 12.88
CA ALA A 173 -8.34 0.21 11.59
C ALA A 173 -7.01 -0.09 10.90
N GLY A 174 -6.08 0.87 10.86
CA GLY A 174 -4.76 0.75 10.24
C GLY A 174 -3.88 -0.29 10.93
N VAL A 175 -3.85 -0.33 12.27
CA VAL A 175 -3.15 -1.36 13.04
C VAL A 175 -3.75 -2.74 12.78
N THR A 176 -5.08 -2.85 12.77
CA THR A 176 -5.79 -4.11 12.47
C THR A 176 -5.48 -4.60 11.06
N GLY A 177 -5.53 -3.70 10.07
CA GLY A 177 -5.16 -3.99 8.68
C GLY A 177 -3.73 -4.49 8.55
N SER A 178 -2.79 -3.85 9.26
CA SER A 178 -1.38 -4.23 9.29
C SER A 178 -1.14 -5.60 9.93
N PHE A 179 -1.89 -5.92 10.99
CA PHE A 179 -1.87 -7.24 11.60
C PHE A 179 -2.37 -8.32 10.64
N LEU A 180 -3.53 -8.10 10.01
CA LEU A 180 -4.10 -9.02 9.01
C LEU A 180 -3.16 -9.19 7.81
N ALA A 181 -2.49 -8.12 7.39
CA ALA A 181 -1.51 -8.17 6.32
C ALA A 181 -0.28 -8.99 6.72
N GLY A 182 0.19 -8.88 7.97
CA GLY A 182 1.23 -9.76 8.51
C GLY A 182 0.83 -11.24 8.49
N LEU A 183 -0.43 -11.56 8.83
CA LEU A 183 -0.96 -12.92 8.71
C LEU A 183 -1.01 -13.38 7.25
N LEU A 184 -1.44 -12.52 6.33
CA LEU A 184 -1.43 -12.81 4.89
C LEU A 184 -0.02 -13.11 4.39
N ALA A 185 0.99 -12.35 4.81
CA ALA A 185 2.39 -12.61 4.45
C ALA A 185 2.83 -14.02 4.87
N VAL A 186 2.42 -14.48 6.06
CA VAL A 186 2.70 -15.86 6.53
C VAL A 186 2.06 -16.89 5.61
N VAL A 187 0.83 -16.65 5.16
CA VAL A 187 0.11 -17.58 4.27
C VAL A 187 0.73 -17.60 2.87
N VAL A 188 1.11 -16.44 2.33
CA VAL A 188 1.75 -16.34 1.01
C VAL A 188 3.12 -17.01 1.01
N ALA A 189 3.94 -16.78 2.04
CA ALA A 189 5.24 -17.42 2.19
C ALA A 189 5.15 -18.96 2.23
N ARG A 190 4.04 -19.52 2.75
CA ARG A 190 3.78 -20.97 2.73
C ARG A 190 3.33 -21.50 1.38
N ARG A 191 2.75 -20.68 0.50
CA ARG A 191 2.24 -21.14 -0.80
C ARG A 191 3.36 -21.28 -1.84
N ASP A 192 4.41 -20.48 -1.71
CA ASP A 192 5.64 -20.65 -2.48
C ASP A 192 6.37 -21.98 -2.14
N GLU A 193 5.93 -22.72 -1.13
CA GLU A 193 6.38 -24.10 -0.83
C GLU A 193 5.92 -25.16 -1.88
N ARG A 194 5.12 -24.79 -2.88
CA ARG A 194 4.50 -25.73 -3.84
C ARG A 194 5.02 -25.65 -5.27
N LEU A 195 6.09 -24.90 -5.54
CA LEU A 195 6.80 -25.04 -6.82
C LEU A 195 7.86 -26.16 -6.64
N PRO A 196 7.70 -27.31 -7.32
CA PRO A 196 8.67 -28.42 -7.26
C PRO A 196 10.04 -28.02 -7.82
#